data_AF-A0A0B5DBU0-F1
#
_entry.id   AF-A0A0B5DBU0-F1
#
_cell.length_a   1.000
_cell.length_b   1.000
_cell.length_c   1.000
_cell.angle_alpha   90.00
_cell.angle_beta   90.00
_cell.angle_gamma   90.00
#
_symmetry.space_group_name_H-M   'P 1'
#
loop_
_entity.id
_entity.type
_entity.pdbx_description
1 polymer ?
#
loop_
_entity_poly.entity_id
_entity_poly.type
_entity_poly.pdbx_seq_one_letter_code
_entity_poly.pdbx_strand_id
1 'polypeptide(L)'
;MTASADFSDLIPADHSVPPGGWEPLATFADDHGDGRIHVTLEGRVRLHGVMCVDVPGFHPAPATTAATAAPEGEIGWLGQSEGLVTLGAGLVEGTMSTHIARMLDVIEAPVRVCRGGIIQIEGLSEGIAEQVVRVLAPLGLIFDAESPLLPGRS
;
A
#
# COMPACT_ATOMS: atom_id res chain seq x y z
N MET A 1 -0.57 31.38 -1.72
CA MET A 1 0.45 30.72 -2.55
C MET A 1 0.04 29.27 -2.65
N THR A 2 -0.69 28.90 -3.71
CA THR A 2 -1.16 27.53 -3.92
C THR A 2 0.03 26.72 -4.39
N ALA A 3 0.56 25.83 -3.55
CA ALA A 3 1.57 24.88 -4.00
C ALA A 3 0.96 24.08 -5.16
N SER A 4 1.58 24.14 -6.34
CA SER A 4 1.27 23.18 -7.40
C SER A 4 1.48 21.80 -6.78
N ALA A 5 0.42 21.00 -6.79
CA ALA A 5 0.46 19.63 -6.34
C ALA A 5 1.38 18.85 -7.29
N ASP A 6 2.67 18.78 -6.98
CA ASP A 6 3.65 17.96 -7.69
C ASP A 6 3.47 16.48 -7.31
N PHE A 7 2.27 15.93 -7.49
CA PHE A 7 1.98 14.53 -7.21
C PHE A 7 1.03 13.93 -8.23
N SER A 8 1.11 12.62 -8.39
CA SER A 8 0.17 11.81 -9.17
C SER A 8 -0.49 10.77 -8.28
N ASP A 9 -1.83 10.72 -8.31
CA ASP A 9 -2.62 9.69 -7.66
C ASP A 9 -2.93 8.55 -8.64
N LEU A 10 -2.80 7.32 -8.16
CA LEU A 10 -2.98 6.09 -8.89
C LEU A 10 -3.97 5.21 -8.14
N ILE A 11 -4.74 4.43 -8.89
CA ILE A 11 -5.65 3.41 -8.37
C ILE A 11 -5.21 2.08 -8.96
N PRO A 12 -4.87 1.09 -8.12
CA PRO A 12 -4.62 -0.25 -8.62
C PRO A 12 -5.92 -0.90 -9.12
N ALA A 13 -5.82 -1.76 -10.13
CA ALA A 13 -6.98 -2.51 -10.62
C ALA A 13 -7.67 -3.28 -9.47
N ASP A 14 -8.99 -3.17 -9.35
CA ASP A 14 -9.78 -3.81 -8.27
C ASP A 14 -9.30 -3.47 -6.84
N HIS A 15 -8.62 -2.33 -6.65
CA HIS A 15 -7.96 -1.96 -5.39
C HIS A 15 -6.90 -2.96 -4.92
N SER A 16 -6.42 -3.84 -5.79
CA SER A 16 -5.45 -4.89 -5.48
C SER A 16 -4.29 -4.87 -6.45
N VAL A 17 -3.08 -4.87 -5.90
CA VAL A 17 -1.85 -4.97 -6.68
C VAL A 17 -1.48 -6.45 -6.74
N PRO A 18 -1.47 -7.07 -7.93
CA PRO A 18 -1.03 -8.46 -8.06
C PRO A 18 0.48 -8.59 -7.80
N PRO A 19 0.98 -9.80 -7.51
CA PRO A 19 2.41 -10.07 -7.43
C PRO A 19 3.15 -9.56 -8.68
N GLY A 20 4.28 -8.87 -8.47
CA GLY A 20 5.07 -8.26 -9.55
C GLY A 20 4.61 -6.85 -9.95
N GLY A 21 3.56 -6.33 -9.31
CA GLY A 21 3.06 -4.98 -9.57
C GLY A 21 3.79 -3.89 -8.77
N TRP A 22 4.45 -4.23 -7.66
CA TRP A 22 5.08 -3.24 -6.80
C TRP A 22 6.50 -2.86 -7.24
N GLU A 23 7.26 -3.75 -7.85
CA GLU A 23 8.61 -3.52 -8.35
C GLU A 23 8.65 -2.46 -9.47
N PRO A 24 7.78 -2.52 -10.49
CA PRO A 24 7.72 -1.46 -11.51
C PRO A 24 7.41 -0.10 -10.89
N LEU A 25 6.50 -0.06 -9.91
CA LEU A 25 6.15 1.17 -9.20
C LEU A 25 7.33 1.67 -8.34
N ALA A 26 8.03 0.78 -7.65
CA ALA A 26 9.18 1.10 -6.83
C ALA A 26 10.34 1.67 -7.67
N THR A 27 10.63 1.03 -8.80
CA THR A 27 11.64 1.51 -9.76
C THR A 27 11.25 2.87 -10.32
N PHE A 28 10.00 3.07 -10.71
CA PHE A 28 9.52 4.35 -11.19
C PHE A 28 9.64 5.46 -10.13
N ALA A 29 9.28 5.16 -8.88
CA ALA A 29 9.38 6.11 -7.77
C ALA A 29 10.84 6.49 -7.45
N ASP A 30 11.78 5.56 -7.56
CA ASP A 30 13.21 5.85 -7.38
C ASP A 30 13.80 6.66 -8.56
N ASP A 31 13.42 6.33 -9.80
CA ASP A 31 13.99 6.95 -11.00
C ASP A 31 13.41 8.34 -11.31
N HIS A 32 12.13 8.56 -10.98
CA HIS A 32 11.39 9.76 -11.38
C HIS A 32 10.75 10.53 -10.22
N GLY A 33 10.50 9.87 -9.09
CA GLY A 33 9.82 10.46 -7.94
C GLY A 33 10.75 10.87 -6.81
N ASP A 34 10.21 10.91 -5.59
CA ASP A 34 10.96 11.16 -4.36
C ASP A 34 11.46 9.87 -3.66
N GLY A 35 11.38 8.72 -4.34
CA GLY A 35 11.73 7.42 -3.76
C GLY A 35 10.75 6.94 -2.68
N ARG A 36 9.55 7.52 -2.60
CA ARG A 36 8.52 7.12 -1.64
C ARG A 36 7.19 6.85 -2.32
N ILE A 37 6.46 5.91 -1.72
CA ILE A 37 5.13 5.52 -2.17
C ILE A 37 4.17 5.83 -1.04
N HIS A 38 3.15 6.63 -1.33
CA HIS A 38 2.16 7.03 -0.35
C HIS A 38 0.86 6.26 -0.57
N VAL A 39 0.27 5.75 0.50
CA VAL A 39 -1.11 5.27 0.50
C VAL A 39 -1.96 6.35 1.16
N THR A 40 -2.83 6.98 0.39
CA THR A 40 -3.68 8.05 0.88
C THR A 40 -4.79 7.50 1.76
N LEU A 41 -5.43 8.36 2.56
CA LEU A 41 -6.59 7.98 3.36
C LEU A 41 -7.78 7.53 2.51
N GLU A 42 -7.84 7.91 1.24
CA GLU A 42 -8.84 7.44 0.28
C GLU A 42 -8.53 6.05 -0.31
N GLY A 43 -7.38 5.44 0.05
CA GLY A 43 -6.93 4.16 -0.50
C GLY A 43 -6.40 4.27 -1.93
N ARG A 44 -5.78 5.42 -2.26
CA ARG A 44 -5.04 5.64 -3.51
C ARG A 44 -3.55 5.49 -3.28
N VAL A 45 -2.82 5.17 -4.33
CA VAL A 45 -1.36 5.19 -4.31
C VAL A 45 -0.87 6.51 -4.90
N ARG A 46 -0.11 7.29 -4.14
CA ARG A 46 0.40 8.60 -4.53
C ARG A 46 1.91 8.57 -4.66
N LEU A 47 2.40 9.12 -5.77
CA LEU A 47 3.82 9.40 -5.98
C LEU A 47 4.03 10.91 -6.04
N HIS A 48 5.03 11.41 -5.33
CA HIS A 48 5.44 12.82 -5.38
C HIS A 48 6.58 13.04 -6.39
N GLY A 49 6.66 14.25 -6.95
CA GLY A 49 7.66 14.64 -7.95
C GLY A 49 7.34 14.20 -9.38
N VAL A 50 6.18 13.57 -9.62
CA VAL A 50 5.79 13.02 -10.92
C VAL A 50 4.39 13.46 -11.33
N MET A 51 4.23 13.85 -12.60
CA MET A 51 2.97 14.36 -13.18
C MET A 51 2.22 13.33 -14.01
N CYS A 52 2.91 12.26 -14.43
CA CYS A 52 2.35 11.18 -15.22
C CYS A 52 3.09 9.91 -14.83
N VAL A 53 2.34 8.84 -14.57
CA VAL A 53 2.90 7.53 -14.22
C VAL A 53 2.26 6.53 -15.17
N ASP A 54 3.10 5.78 -15.87
CA ASP A 54 2.70 4.70 -16.77
C ASP A 54 3.40 3.43 -16.29
N VAL A 55 2.77 2.76 -15.33
CA VAL A 55 3.24 1.49 -14.77
C VAL A 55 2.11 0.44 -14.84
N PRO A 56 2.42 -0.81 -15.17
CA PRO A 56 1.40 -1.85 -15.32
C PRO A 56 0.66 -2.09 -14.01
N GLY A 57 -0.66 -2.30 -14.10
CA GLY A 57 -1.51 -2.60 -12.94
C GLY A 57 -2.05 -1.37 -12.20
N PHE A 58 -1.60 -0.17 -12.55
CA PHE A 58 -2.09 1.09 -11.98
C PHE A 58 -2.70 1.98 -13.05
N HIS A 59 -3.79 2.65 -12.70
CA HIS A 59 -4.42 3.65 -13.55
C HIS A 59 -4.45 5.01 -12.85
N PRO A 60 -4.31 6.13 -13.58
CA PRO A 60 -4.42 7.45 -12.99
C PRO A 60 -5.79 7.63 -12.34
N ALA A 61 -5.80 8.15 -11.11
CA ALA A 61 -7.02 8.50 -10.42
C ALA A 61 -7.76 9.60 -11.19
N PRO A 62 -9.07 9.46 -11.47
CA PRO A 62 -9.83 10.54 -12.06
C PRO A 62 -9.90 11.72 -11.08
N ALA A 63 -9.79 12.94 -11.61
CA ALA A 63 -9.86 14.17 -10.81
C ALA A 63 -11.20 14.39 -10.09
N THR A 64 -12.24 13.63 -10.46
CA THR A 64 -13.57 13.67 -9.83
C THR A 64 -13.71 12.50 -8.86
N THR A 65 -14.14 12.80 -7.63
CA THR A 65 -14.37 11.92 -6.47
C THR A 65 -15.37 10.77 -6.70
N ALA A 66 -15.87 10.56 -7.91
CA ALA A 66 -16.75 9.44 -8.27
C ALA A 66 -15.99 8.12 -8.55
N ALA A 67 -14.74 8.00 -8.08
CA ALA A 67 -14.00 6.75 -8.12
C ALA A 67 -14.58 5.78 -7.08
N THR A 68 -14.66 4.49 -7.43
CA THR A 68 -14.99 3.40 -6.50
C THR A 68 -14.24 3.63 -5.19
N ALA A 69 -14.99 3.79 -4.10
CA ALA A 69 -14.39 4.00 -2.78
C ALA A 69 -13.55 2.76 -2.45
N ALA A 70 -12.28 2.98 -2.08
CA ALA A 70 -11.43 1.88 -1.67
C ALA A 70 -12.07 1.14 -0.48
N PRO A 71 -11.89 -0.19 -0.40
CA PRO A 71 -12.49 -0.99 0.66
C PRO A 71 -11.96 -0.57 2.04
N GLU A 72 -12.76 -0.88 3.07
CA GLU A 72 -12.28 -0.79 4.45
C GLU A 72 -11.25 -1.88 4.71
N GLY A 73 -10.14 -1.50 5.33
CA GLY A 73 -9.11 -2.44 5.75
C GLY A 73 -9.14 -2.60 7.26
N GLU A 74 -8.80 -3.80 7.73
CA GLU A 74 -8.51 -4.09 9.13
C GLU A 74 -7.01 -4.33 9.29
N ILE A 75 -6.43 -3.84 10.37
CA ILE A 75 -5.02 -4.02 10.73
C ILE A 75 -4.89 -5.21 11.66
N GLY A 76 -3.88 -6.04 11.44
CA GLY A 76 -3.60 -7.20 12.25
C GLY A 76 -3.73 -8.50 11.48
N TRP A 77 -3.91 -9.58 12.24
CA TRP A 77 -3.93 -10.93 11.72
C TRP A 77 -5.37 -11.40 11.46
N LEU A 78 -5.73 -11.51 10.19
CA LEU A 78 -7.10 -11.83 9.77
C LEU A 78 -7.15 -13.28 9.27
N GLY A 79 -7.67 -14.18 10.11
CA GLY A 79 -7.82 -15.59 9.74
C GLY A 79 -8.82 -15.75 8.58
N GLN A 80 -8.45 -16.53 7.57
CA GLN A 80 -9.35 -16.93 6.49
C GLN A 80 -9.74 -18.40 6.62
N SER A 81 -10.71 -18.83 5.80
CA SER A 81 -10.98 -20.24 5.60
C SER A 81 -9.78 -20.93 4.96
N GLU A 82 -9.61 -22.22 5.26
CA GLU A 82 -8.56 -23.10 4.68
C GLU A 82 -7.13 -22.90 5.22
N GLY A 83 -6.96 -22.25 6.38
CA GLY A 83 -5.63 -22.09 7.01
C GLY A 83 -4.76 -21.02 6.33
N LEU A 84 -5.38 -20.18 5.51
CA LEU A 84 -4.80 -18.97 4.98
C LEU A 84 -5.11 -17.79 5.91
N VAL A 85 -4.29 -16.75 5.81
CA VAL A 85 -4.40 -15.53 6.60
C VAL A 85 -4.18 -14.33 5.71
N THR A 86 -4.88 -13.24 6.03
CA THR A 86 -4.62 -11.92 5.48
C THR A 86 -3.93 -11.09 6.54
N LEU A 87 -2.79 -10.50 6.20
CA LEU A 87 -2.08 -9.58 7.07
C LEU A 87 -2.45 -8.14 6.74
N GLY A 88 -3.14 -7.48 7.65
CA GLY A 88 -3.40 -6.05 7.59
C GLY A 88 -2.28 -5.25 8.24
N ALA A 89 -1.75 -4.27 7.51
CA ALA A 89 -0.74 -3.36 8.00
C ALA A 89 -1.13 -1.90 7.76
N GLY A 90 -1.00 -1.08 8.79
CA GLY A 90 -1.03 0.37 8.64
C GLY A 90 0.35 0.92 8.29
N LEU A 91 0.36 1.97 7.48
CA LEU A 91 1.56 2.73 7.16
C LEU A 91 1.68 3.97 8.05
N VAL A 92 2.87 4.19 8.61
CA VAL A 92 3.18 5.42 9.35
C VAL A 92 3.03 6.61 8.39
N GLU A 93 2.18 7.57 8.75
CA GLU A 93 1.82 8.73 7.91
C GLU A 93 1.32 8.37 6.50
N GLY A 94 0.84 7.13 6.29
CA GLY A 94 0.43 6.66 4.98
C GLY A 94 1.58 6.57 3.97
N THR A 95 2.81 6.32 4.40
CA THR A 95 3.98 6.26 3.50
C THR A 95 4.76 4.96 3.66
N MET A 96 5.30 4.45 2.55
CA MET A 96 6.28 3.36 2.53
C MET A 96 7.44 3.66 1.58
N SER A 97 8.57 2.99 1.81
CA SER A 97 9.76 3.08 0.96
C SER A 97 9.65 2.17 -0.26
N THR A 98 10.43 2.46 -1.31
CA THR A 98 10.58 1.57 -2.46
C THR A 98 11.16 0.20 -2.07
N HIS A 99 11.91 0.11 -0.98
CA HIS A 99 12.35 -1.16 -0.41
C HIS A 99 11.18 -2.01 0.11
N ILE A 100 10.19 -1.40 0.78
CA ILE A 100 8.97 -2.09 1.19
C ILE A 100 8.22 -2.64 0.00
N ALA A 101 7.99 -1.80 -1.02
CA ALA A 101 7.30 -2.21 -2.24
C ALA A 101 7.98 -3.41 -2.93
N ARG A 102 9.31 -3.42 -3.01
CA ARG A 102 10.06 -4.57 -3.55
C ARG A 102 9.89 -5.84 -2.71
N MET A 103 9.83 -5.74 -1.38
CA MET A 103 9.56 -6.92 -0.56
C MET A 103 8.13 -7.43 -0.72
N LEU A 104 7.15 -6.56 -0.96
CA LEU A 104 5.77 -6.98 -1.23
C LEU A 104 5.71 -7.90 -2.45
N ASP A 105 6.51 -7.62 -3.48
CA ASP A 105 6.62 -8.51 -4.64
C ASP A 105 7.35 -9.82 -4.31
N VAL A 106 8.39 -9.79 -3.47
CA VAL A 106 9.09 -11.02 -3.00
C VAL A 106 8.17 -11.95 -2.20
N ILE A 107 7.14 -11.40 -1.54
CA ILE A 107 6.14 -12.20 -0.82
C ILE A 107 5.24 -12.98 -1.80
N GLU A 108 5.20 -12.57 -3.07
CA GLU A 108 4.41 -13.22 -4.13
C GLU A 108 2.91 -13.34 -3.81
N ALA A 109 2.39 -12.40 -3.02
CA ALA A 109 0.98 -12.37 -2.61
C ALA A 109 0.29 -11.09 -3.09
N PRO A 110 -1.01 -11.17 -3.44
CA PRO A 110 -1.78 -9.99 -3.79
C PRO A 110 -1.88 -9.03 -2.59
N VAL A 111 -1.72 -7.74 -2.85
CA VAL A 111 -1.80 -6.69 -1.83
C VAL A 111 -2.95 -5.75 -2.14
N ARG A 112 -3.98 -5.80 -1.30
CA ARG A 112 -5.11 -4.88 -1.36
C ARG A 112 -4.76 -3.56 -0.69
N VAL A 113 -5.04 -2.46 -1.38
CA VAL A 113 -4.93 -1.10 -0.86
C VAL A 113 -6.27 -0.67 -0.31
N CYS A 114 -6.32 -0.37 0.98
CA CYS A 114 -7.54 -0.01 1.69
C CYS A 114 -7.53 1.48 2.09
N ARG A 115 -8.72 2.00 2.38
CA ARG A 115 -8.85 3.35 2.94
C ARG A 115 -8.20 3.43 4.33
N GLY A 116 -7.79 4.63 4.73
CA GLY A 116 -7.14 4.87 6.02
C GLY A 116 -5.63 4.63 6.06
N GLY A 117 -4.97 4.48 4.89
CA GLY A 117 -3.53 4.22 4.84
C GLY A 117 -3.15 2.78 5.21
N ILE A 118 -4.04 1.83 4.90
CA ILE A 118 -3.91 0.42 5.24
C ILE A 118 -3.63 -0.38 3.97
N ILE A 119 -2.73 -1.36 4.07
CA ILE A 119 -2.53 -2.40 3.06
C ILE A 119 -2.86 -3.77 3.67
N GLN A 120 -3.41 -4.67 2.86
CA GLN A 120 -3.73 -6.04 3.27
C GLN A 120 -3.07 -7.03 2.32
N ILE A 121 -2.17 -7.84 2.83
CA ILE A 121 -1.48 -8.91 2.07
C ILE A 121 -2.32 -10.18 2.22
N GLU A 122 -2.93 -10.64 1.13
CA GLU A 122 -3.94 -11.70 1.16
C GLU A 122 -3.37 -13.08 0.82
N GLY A 123 -3.98 -14.14 1.36
CA GLY A 123 -3.71 -15.52 0.94
C GLY A 123 -2.38 -16.08 1.42
N LEU A 124 -1.84 -15.57 2.52
CA LEU A 124 -0.61 -16.10 3.11
C LEU A 124 -0.91 -17.35 3.94
N SER A 125 0.01 -18.31 3.98
CA SER A 125 -0.03 -19.33 5.05
C SER A 125 0.42 -18.71 6.38
N GLU A 126 -0.01 -19.28 7.50
CA GLU A 126 0.37 -18.78 8.84
C GLU A 126 1.90 -18.65 8.99
N GLY A 127 2.66 -19.66 8.56
CA GLY A 127 4.12 -19.64 8.65
C GLY A 127 4.76 -18.52 7.83
N ILE A 128 4.26 -18.24 6.62
CA ILE A 128 4.75 -17.12 5.81
C ILE A 128 4.37 -15.79 6.44
N ALA A 129 3.13 -15.66 6.91
CA ALA A 129 2.66 -14.44 7.56
C ALA A 129 3.51 -14.07 8.79
N GLU A 130 3.91 -15.04 9.61
CA GLU A 130 4.85 -14.77 10.72
C GLU A 130 6.19 -14.18 10.23
N GLN A 131 6.74 -14.70 9.13
CA GLN A 131 7.99 -14.17 8.57
C GLN A 131 7.80 -12.78 8.00
N VAL A 132 6.68 -12.54 7.31
CA VAL A 132 6.34 -11.23 6.75
C VAL A 132 6.29 -10.17 7.85
N VAL A 133 5.60 -10.44 8.97
CA VAL A 133 5.57 -9.51 10.11
C VAL A 133 6.97 -9.24 10.65
N ARG A 134 7.80 -10.29 10.81
CA ARG A 134 9.17 -10.14 11.32
C ARG A 134 10.08 -9.30 10.43
N VAL A 135 9.83 -9.28 9.12
CA VAL A 135 10.62 -8.51 8.15
C VAL A 135 10.06 -7.10 7.95
N LEU A 136 8.75 -6.98 7.75
CA LEU A 136 8.11 -5.72 7.40
C LEU A 136 7.88 -4.80 8.60
N ALA A 137 7.66 -5.33 9.81
CA ALA A 137 7.43 -4.49 10.97
C ALA A 137 8.64 -3.62 11.35
N PRO A 138 9.89 -4.14 11.37
CA PRO A 138 11.08 -3.31 11.57
C PRO A 138 11.29 -2.25 10.49
N LEU A 139 10.70 -2.44 9.30
CA LEU A 139 10.85 -1.55 8.16
C LEU A 139 9.80 -0.44 8.14
N GLY A 140 8.85 -0.45 9.08
CA GLY A 140 7.93 0.65 9.33
C GLY A 140 6.45 0.30 9.14
N LEU A 141 6.12 -0.96 8.81
CA LEU A 141 4.73 -1.40 8.76
C LEU A 141 4.20 -1.71 10.17
N ILE A 142 2.98 -1.31 10.45
CA ILE A 142 2.34 -1.53 11.73
C ILE A 142 1.26 -2.59 11.58
N PHE A 143 1.46 -3.74 12.21
CA PHE A 143 0.50 -4.85 12.23
C PHE A 143 -0.38 -4.85 13.50
N ASP A 144 -0.35 -3.79 14.29
CA ASP A 144 -1.13 -3.65 15.51
C ASP A 144 -2.14 -2.50 15.38
N ALA A 145 -3.44 -2.81 15.51
CA ALA A 145 -4.52 -1.85 15.30
C ALA A 145 -4.65 -0.82 16.42
N GLU A 146 -4.06 -1.08 17.60
CA GLU A 146 -4.08 -0.16 18.75
C GLU A 146 -2.84 0.75 18.80
N SER A 147 -1.93 0.60 17.84
CA SER A 147 -0.70 1.38 17.80
C SER A 147 -0.98 2.89 17.69
N PRO A 148 -0.36 3.72 18.55
CA PRO A 148 -0.55 5.18 18.55
C PRO A 148 0.08 5.86 17.33
N LEU A 149 0.85 5.14 16.54
CA LEU A 149 1.55 5.65 15.36
C LEU A 149 0.65 5.68 14.11
N LEU A 150 -0.58 5.16 14.20
CA LEU A 150 -1.53 5.13 13.09
C LEU A 150 -2.26 6.47 12.93
N PRO A 151 -2.46 6.95 11.69
CA PRO A 151 -3.15 8.22 11.45
C PRO A 151 -4.62 8.16 11.88
N GLY A 152 -5.12 9.24 12.50
CA GLY A 152 -6.54 9.39 12.86
C GLY A 152 -6.94 8.89 14.25
N ARG A 153 -5.98 8.53 15.11
CA ARG A 153 -6.22 8.20 16.53
C ARG A 153 -5.60 9.27 17.45
N SER A 154 -6.25 10.42 17.56
CA SER A 154 -5.96 11.47 18.55
C SER A 154 -7.26 12.06 19.08
#